data_AF-A0A940K833-F1
#
_entry.id   AF-A0A940K833-F1
#
_cell.length_a   1.000
_cell.length_b   1.000
_cell.length_c   1.000
_cell.angle_alpha   90.00
_cell.angle_beta   90.00
_cell.angle_gamma   90.00
#
_symmetry.space_group_name_H-M   'P 1'
#
loop_
_entity.id
_entity.type
_entity.pdbx_description
1 polymer ?
#
loop_
_entity_poly.entity_id
_entity_poly.type
_entity_poly.pdbx_seq_one_letter_code
_entity_poly.pdbx_strand_id
1 'polypeptide(L)' 'MQEIKITHKQEYLHKKYPFSSIPSLTDRRYCMQCKSEIVVGEYKVFKEGNGKEVICCPNAPACNGTVMDWYKLH' A
#
# COMPACT_ATOMS: atom_id res chain seq x y z
N MET A 1 -10.30 11.38 -4.72
CA MET A 1 -9.28 10.87 -3.78
C MET A 1 -8.10 11.82 -3.80
N GLN A 2 -7.48 12.08 -2.65
CA GLN A 2 -6.30 12.94 -2.55
C GLN A 2 -5.13 12.13 -1.98
N GLU A 3 -3.96 12.16 -2.64
CA GLU A 3 -2.75 11.55 -2.10
C GLU A 3 -2.28 12.35 -0.87
N ILE A 4 -1.95 11.63 0.20
CA ILE A 4 -1.38 12.21 1.42
C ILE A 4 0.02 11.64 1.67
N LYS A 5 0.94 12.51 2.09
CA LYS A 5 2.31 12.10 2.43
C LYS A 5 2.35 11.59 3.87
N ILE A 6 2.88 10.38 4.04
CA ILE A 6 3.11 9.77 5.35
C ILE A 6 4.60 9.80 5.66
N THR A 7 4.99 10.44 6.76
CA THR A 7 6.40 10.55 7.18
C THR A 7 6.91 9.25 7.80
N HIS A 8 6.18 8.69 8.76
CA HIS A 8 6.55 7.47 9.49
C HIS A 8 5.88 6.24 8.87
N LYS A 9 6.31 5.84 7.67
CA LYS A 9 5.62 4.81 6.87
C LYS A 9 5.53 3.44 7.56
N GLN A 10 6.55 2.98 8.29
CA GLN A 10 6.50 1.68 8.97
C GLN A 10 5.46 1.70 10.11
N GLU A 11 5.45 2.74 10.94
CA GLU A 11 4.46 2.89 12.01
C GLU A 11 3.03 2.97 11.47
N TYR A 12 2.83 3.72 10.39
CA TYR A 12 1.53 3.83 9.74
C TYR A 12 1.07 2.47 9.21
N LEU A 13 1.98 1.73 8.55
CA LEU A 13 1.71 0.38 8.08
C LEU A 13 1.32 -0.52 9.27
N HIS A 14 2.07 -0.50 10.37
CA HIS A 14 1.73 -1.26 11.58
C HIS A 14 0.31 -0.99 12.10
N LYS A 15 -0.14 0.27 12.04
CA LYS A 15 -1.44 0.69 12.56
C LYS A 15 -2.61 0.43 11.61
N LYS A 16 -2.35 0.39 10.30
CA LYS A 16 -3.40 0.43 9.25
C LYS A 16 -3.42 -0.80 8.35
N TYR A 17 -2.40 -1.66 8.41
CA TYR A 17 -2.36 -2.88 7.61
C TYR A 17 -3.46 -3.85 8.08
N PRO A 18 -4.28 -4.40 7.17
CA PRO A 18 -5.46 -5.18 7.55
C PRO A 18 -5.15 -6.62 7.97
N PHE A 19 -3.89 -7.04 7.95
CA PHE A 19 -3.47 -8.42 8.25
C PHE A 19 -2.45 -8.47 9.39
N SER A 20 -2.34 -9.62 10.06
CA SER A 20 -1.41 -9.83 11.18
C SER A 20 0.06 -9.88 10.75
N SER A 21 0.36 -10.38 9.55
CA SER A 21 1.71 -10.45 9.00
C SER A 21 2.05 -9.17 8.23
N ILE A 22 2.48 -8.15 8.97
CA ILE A 22 2.80 -6.82 8.45
C ILE A 22 4.18 -6.86 7.79
N PRO A 23 4.30 -6.48 6.50
CA PRO A 23 5.59 -6.44 5.84
C PRO A 23 6.52 -5.34 6.39
N SER A 24 7.83 -5.52 6.18
CA SER A 24 8.80 -4.44 6.26
C SER A 24 8.66 -3.49 5.06
N LEU A 25 9.06 -2.22 5.20
CA LEU A 25 9.16 -1.29 4.06
C LEU A 25 10.11 -1.79 2.96
N THR A 26 11.08 -2.64 3.30
CA THR A 26 12.03 -3.22 2.34
C THR A 26 11.52 -4.49 1.67
N ASP A 27 10.39 -5.03 2.14
CA ASP A 27 9.82 -6.24 1.56
C ASP A 27 9.34 -5.99 0.13
N ARG A 28 9.45 -7.02 -0.69
CA ARG A 28 8.84 -7.07 -2.02
C ARG A 28 7.49 -7.78 -1.95
N ARG A 29 6.51 -7.23 -2.64
CA ARG A 29 5.19 -7.83 -2.85
C ARG A 29 4.84 -7.75 -4.32
N TYR A 30 3.86 -8.54 -4.75
CA TYR A 30 3.33 -8.45 -6.09
C TYR A 30 1.90 -7.91 -6.02
N CYS A 31 1.57 -6.95 -6.87
CA CYS A 31 0.22 -6.39 -6.97
C CYS A 31 -0.59 -7.15 -8.04
N MET A 32 -1.73 -7.73 -7.65
CA MET A 32 -2.62 -8.46 -8.57
C MET A 32 -3.17 -7.59 -9.72
N GLN A 33 -3.36 -6.28 -9.46
CA GLN A 33 -4.00 -5.38 -10.43
C GLN A 33 -3.06 -4.99 -11.59
N CYS A 34 -1.86 -4.49 -11.29
CA CYS A 34 -0.90 -4.08 -12.32
C CYS A 34 0.11 -5.17 -12.70
N LYS A 35 0.03 -6.34 -12.06
CA LYS A 35 0.93 -7.48 -12.32
C LYS A 35 2.40 -7.09 -12.23
N SER A 36 2.74 -6.27 -11.23
CA SER A 36 4.10 -5.78 -11.01
C SER A 36 4.57 -6.13 -9.62
N GLU A 37 5.87 -6.42 -9.51
CA GLU A 37 6.56 -6.42 -8.23
C GLU A 37 6.67 -4.97 -7.72
N ILE A 38 6.48 -4.80 -6.42
CA ILE A 38 6.50 -3.51 -5.73
C ILE A 38 7.37 -3.61 -4.48
N VAL A 39 8.04 -2.51 -4.16
CA VAL A 39 8.69 -2.33 -2.85
C VAL A 39 7.66 -1.75 -1.90
N VAL A 40 7.39 -2.43 -0.78
CA VAL A 40 6.32 -2.04 0.15
C VAL A 40 6.47 -0.57 0.58
N GLY A 41 7.68 -0.12 0.91
CA GLY A 41 7.95 1.25 1.36
C GLY A 41 7.56 2.36 0.38
N GLU A 42 7.34 2.03 -0.89
CA GLU A 42 6.92 2.97 -1.92
C GLU A 42 5.40 3.14 -1.99
N TYR A 43 4.65 2.49 -1.10
CA TYR A 43 3.19 2.62 -1.05
C TYR A 43 2.76 4.08 -0.95
N LYS A 44 1.60 4.35 -1.55
CA LYS A 44 0.92 5.64 -1.48
C LYS A 44 -0.28 5.52 -0.57
N VAL A 45 -0.68 6.63 0.04
CA VAL A 45 -1.92 6.68 0.82
C VAL A 45 -2.84 7.69 0.19
N PHE A 46 -4.07 7.27 -0.06
CA PHE A 46 -5.12 8.14 -0.56
C PHE A 46 -6.20 8.32 0.48
N LYS A 47 -6.65 9.56 0.64
CA LYS A 47 -7.83 9.90 1.44
C LYS A 47 -9.05 9.98 0.53
N GLU A 48 -10.08 9.23 0.87
CA GLU A 48 -11.38 9.23 0.23
C GLU A 48 -12.25 10.39 0.72
N GLY A 49 -13.33 10.70 0.01
CA GLY A 49 -14.21 11.83 0.35
C GLY A 49 -14.91 11.70 1.72
N ASN A 50 -15.06 10.47 2.22
CA ASN A 50 -15.57 10.17 3.57
C ASN A 50 -14.50 10.25 4.67
N GLY A 51 -13.26 10.64 4.31
CA GLY A 51 -12.13 10.73 5.23
C GLY A 51 -11.38 9.42 5.48
N LYS A 52 -11.81 8.30 4.89
CA LYS A 52 -11.10 7.02 4.98
C LYS A 52 -9.76 7.09 4.25
N GLU A 53 -8.74 6.53 4.86
CA GLU A 53 -7.40 6.42 4.28
C GLU A 53 -7.18 5.00 3.78
N VAL A 54 -6.63 4.87 2.57
CA VAL A 54 -6.39 3.60 1.91
C VAL A 54 -4.93 3.52 1.48
N ILE A 55 -4.27 2.42 1.84
CA ILE A 55 -2.93 2.09 1.37
C ILE A 55 -3.05 1.52 -0.04
N CYS A 56 -2.39 2.18 -1.00
CA CYS A 56 -2.47 1.88 -2.42
C CYS A 56 -1.11 1.48 -2.99
N CYS A 57 -1.16 0.76 -4.11
CA CYS A 57 -0.02 0.38 -4.93
C CYS A 57 0.87 1.60 -5.25
N PRO A 58 2.21 1.48 -5.26
CA PRO A 58 3.11 2.57 -5.66
C PRO A 58 2.80 3.15 -7.05
N ASN A 59 2.27 2.31 -7.95
CA ASN A 59 1.87 2.70 -9.30
C ASN A 59 0.54 3.48 -9.36
N ALA A 60 -0.16 3.70 -8.24
CA ALA A 60 -1.31 4.60 -8.20
C ALA A 60 -0.88 6.03 -8.61
N PRO A 61 -1.72 6.79 -9.35
CA PRO A 61 -3.10 6.47 -9.74
C PRO A 61 -3.22 5.65 -11.03
N ALA A 62 -2.12 5.28 -11.70
CA ALA A 62 -2.18 4.42 -12.89
C ALA A 62 -2.62 2.98 -12.56
N CYS A 63 -2.43 2.55 -11.30
CA CYS A 63 -2.94 1.30 -10.74
C CYS A 63 -3.98 1.58 -9.64
N ASN A 64 -5.08 0.83 -9.65
CA ASN A 64 -6.13 0.90 -8.62
C ASN A 64 -5.96 -0.13 -7.50
N GLY A 65 -4.82 -0.86 -7.49
CA GLY A 65 -4.54 -1.86 -6.47
C GLY A 65 -4.35 -1.24 -5.09
N THR A 66 -4.94 -1.87 -4.10
CA THR A 66 -4.80 -1.56 -2.68
C THR A 66 -3.90 -2.57 -1.99
N VAL A 67 -3.66 -2.37 -0.70
CA VAL A 67 -2.97 -3.34 0.16
C VAL A 67 -3.62 -4.74 0.14
N MET A 68 -4.92 -4.83 -0.16
CA MET A 68 -5.63 -6.10 -0.29
C MET A 68 -5.20 -6.90 -1.52
N ASP A 69 -4.64 -6.21 -2.53
CA ASP A 69 -4.21 -6.81 -3.79
C ASP A 69 -2.76 -7.29 -3.75
N TRP A 70 -2.08 -7.23 -2.60
CA TRP A 70 -0.67 -7.53 -2.46
C TRP A 70 -0.43 -8.94 -1.92
N TYR A 71 0.45 -9.69 -2.58
CA TYR A 71 0.83 -11.04 -2.14
C TYR A 71 2.34 -11.27 -2.26
N LYS A 72 2.84 -12.31 -1.58
CA LYS A 72 4.21 -12.80 -1.77
C LYS A 72 4.21 -13.78 -2.92
N LEU A 73 5.20 -13.67 -3.80
CA LEU A 73 5.55 -14.78 -4.69
C LEU A 73 6.37 -15.77 -3.86
N HIS A 74 5.99 -17.06 -3.94
CA HIS A 74 6.64 -18.16 -3.24
C HIS A 74 8.03 -18.44 -3.80
#